data_AF-A0ABD7Z280-F1
#
_entry.id   AF-A0ABD7Z280-F1
#
_cell.length_a   1.000
_cell.length_b   1.000
_cell.length_c   1.000
_cell.angle_alpha   90.00
_cell.angle_beta   90.00
_cell.angle_gamma   90.00
#
_symmetry.space_group_name_H-M   'P 1'
#
loop_
_entity.id
_entity.type
_entity.pdbx_description
1 polymer ?
#
loop_
_entity_poly.entity_id
_entity_poly.type
_entity_poly.pdbx_seq_one_letter_code
_entity_poly.pdbx_strand_id
1 'polypeptide(L)'
;MKKSIKWIKMIGYFAFFYWLCLFSSSSFYGNFNLDSTVESEDGEYYANIYKHLPTSPISIVEILGGNKYFVVLYNKKGEELWRCSYFEYLSEDTIIYQEIFFPDKTGNSFLFFTNHGIDGQDFSTTIRNHKVVSIK
;
A
#
# COMPACT_ATOMS: atom_id res chain seq x y z
N MET A 1 -29.15 17.58 28.95
CA MET A 1 -29.30 17.74 27.48
C MET A 1 -28.23 18.63 26.83
N LYS A 2 -28.03 19.90 27.23
CA LYS A 2 -27.03 20.80 26.58
C LYS A 2 -25.57 20.27 26.62
N LYS A 3 -25.16 19.66 27.73
CA LYS A 3 -23.80 19.08 27.91
C LYS A 3 -23.58 17.87 26.98
N SER A 4 -24.59 17.02 26.82
CA SER A 4 -24.58 15.84 25.95
C SER A 4 -24.45 16.23 24.46
N ILE A 5 -25.18 17.27 24.02
CA ILE A 5 -25.08 17.81 22.65
C ILE A 5 -23.69 18.38 22.37
N LYS A 6 -23.04 19.02 23.35
CA LYS A 6 -21.66 19.54 23.20
C LYS A 6 -20.65 18.41 22.97
N TRP A 7 -20.76 17.31 23.70
CA TRP A 7 -19.90 16.14 23.51
C TRP A 7 -20.13 15.45 22.17
N ILE A 8 -21.38 15.29 21.74
CA ILE A 8 -21.71 14.72 20.42
C ILE A 8 -21.10 15.56 19.29
N LYS A 9 -21.22 16.89 19.37
CA LYS A 9 -20.58 17.78 18.38
C LYS A 9 -19.08 17.64 18.37
N MET A 10 -18.45 17.55 19.55
CA MET A 10 -17.00 17.39 19.66
C MET A 10 -16.53 16.07 19.03
N ILE A 11 -17.21 14.96 19.32
CA ILE A 11 -16.92 13.65 18.72
C ILE A 11 -17.14 13.71 17.21
N GLY A 12 -18.21 14.36 16.74
CA GLY A 12 -18.48 14.54 15.31
C GLY A 12 -17.38 15.30 14.59
N TYR A 13 -16.89 16.41 15.16
CA TYR A 13 -15.75 17.13 14.61
C TYR A 13 -14.48 16.28 14.60
N PHE A 14 -14.19 15.54 15.67
CA PHE A 14 -13.05 14.64 15.72
C PHE A 14 -13.12 13.54 14.65
N ALA A 15 -14.28 12.89 14.50
CA ALA A 15 -14.50 11.87 13.48
C ALA A 15 -14.37 12.46 12.07
N PHE A 16 -14.87 13.68 11.84
CA PHE A 16 -14.74 14.38 10.58
C PHE A 16 -13.27 14.74 10.26
N PHE A 17 -12.52 15.27 11.22
CA PHE A 17 -11.08 15.53 11.05
C PHE A 17 -10.27 14.25 10.83
N TYR A 18 -10.62 13.18 11.54
CA TYR A 18 -10.01 11.87 11.33
C TYR A 18 -10.27 11.34 9.93
N TRP A 19 -11.51 11.45 9.44
CA TRP A 19 -11.87 11.07 8.08
C TRP A 19 -11.19 11.95 7.02
N LEU A 20 -11.05 13.25 7.27
CA LEU A 20 -10.34 14.17 6.39
C LEU A 20 -8.86 13.82 6.22
N CYS A 21 -8.18 13.52 7.32
CA CYS A 21 -6.71 13.50 7.35
C CYS A 21 -6.10 12.08 7.41
N LEU A 22 -6.84 11.08 7.90
CA LEU A 22 -6.26 9.78 8.29
C LEU A 22 -6.91 8.56 7.61
N PHE A 23 -7.96 8.77 6.81
CA PHE A 23 -8.51 7.70 5.96
C PHE A 23 -7.70 7.59 4.66
N SER A 24 -6.61 6.83 4.73
CA SER A 24 -5.84 6.50 3.54
C SER A 24 -6.63 5.58 2.62
N SER A 25 -6.58 5.91 1.33
CA SER A 25 -7.23 5.16 0.27
C SER A 25 -6.56 3.81 0.01
N SER A 26 -5.32 3.59 0.45
CA SER A 26 -4.65 2.28 0.40
C SER A 26 -5.04 1.33 1.54
N SER A 27 -5.87 1.78 2.49
CA SER A 27 -6.43 0.91 3.54
C SER A 27 -7.55 0.00 3.05
N PHE A 28 -8.11 0.25 1.85
CA PHE A 28 -9.21 -0.50 1.26
C PHE A 28 -8.81 -1.02 -0.11
N TYR A 29 -8.59 -2.33 -0.20
CA TYR A 29 -8.33 -3.02 -1.47
C TYR A 29 -8.96 -4.39 -1.50
N GLY A 30 -9.17 -4.85 -2.72
CA GLY A 30 -9.61 -6.20 -3.06
C GLY A 30 -9.81 -6.29 -4.57
N ASN A 31 -10.50 -7.36 -5.00
CA ASN A 31 -10.70 -7.61 -6.43
C ASN A 31 -11.44 -6.48 -7.16
N PHE A 32 -12.20 -5.65 -6.46
CA PHE A 32 -12.99 -4.57 -7.05
C PHE A 32 -12.15 -3.35 -7.50
N ASN A 33 -10.92 -3.19 -6.98
CA ASN A 33 -10.01 -2.11 -7.36
C ASN A 33 -8.62 -2.62 -7.76
N LEU A 34 -8.48 -3.93 -7.99
CA LEU A 34 -7.27 -4.52 -8.56
C LEU A 34 -7.10 -4.03 -10.01
N ASP A 35 -5.89 -3.58 -10.33
CA ASP A 35 -5.53 -3.17 -11.69
C ASP A 35 -4.68 -4.23 -12.39
N SER A 36 -3.61 -4.68 -11.72
CA SER A 36 -2.71 -5.68 -12.25
C SER A 36 -1.99 -6.47 -11.15
N THR A 37 -1.40 -7.59 -11.54
CA THR A 37 -0.57 -8.44 -10.69
C THR A 37 0.75 -8.69 -11.41
N VAL A 38 1.85 -8.50 -10.69
CA VAL A 38 3.22 -8.78 -11.15
C VAL A 38 3.76 -9.93 -10.31
N GLU A 39 4.24 -10.99 -10.95
CA GLU A 39 4.78 -12.16 -10.27
C GLU A 39 6.31 -12.12 -10.25
N SER A 40 6.93 -12.60 -9.17
CA SER A 40 8.38 -12.81 -9.15
C SER A 40 8.77 -13.97 -10.06
N GLU A 41 9.99 -13.94 -10.63
CA GLU A 41 10.46 -15.01 -11.54
C GLU A 41 10.48 -16.40 -10.89
N ASP A 42 10.72 -16.46 -9.57
CA ASP A 42 10.73 -17.71 -8.80
C ASP A 42 9.34 -18.16 -8.32
N GLY A 43 8.31 -17.35 -8.53
CA GLY A 43 6.93 -17.60 -8.10
C GLY A 43 6.73 -17.63 -6.58
N GLU A 44 7.70 -17.16 -5.79
CA GLU A 44 7.57 -17.11 -4.33
C GLU A 44 6.77 -15.89 -3.85
N TYR A 45 6.71 -14.84 -4.67
CA TYR A 45 6.06 -13.58 -4.37
C TYR A 45 5.22 -13.07 -5.54
N TYR A 46 4.25 -12.22 -5.22
CA TYR A 46 3.58 -11.41 -6.22
C TYR A 46 3.19 -10.06 -5.62
N ALA A 47 3.14 -9.05 -6.46
CA ALA A 47 2.71 -7.71 -6.11
C ALA A 47 1.41 -7.40 -6.84
N ASN A 48 0.39 -6.99 -6.09
CA ASN A 48 -0.83 -6.46 -6.68
C ASN A 48 -0.78 -4.94 -6.71
N ILE A 49 -1.10 -4.38 -7.86
CA ILE A 49 -1.29 -2.95 -8.05
C ILE A 49 -2.79 -2.66 -7.96
N TYR A 50 -3.16 -1.78 -7.05
CA TYR A 50 -4.55 -1.38 -6.81
C TYR A 50 -4.76 0.09 -7.12
N LYS A 51 -5.98 0.40 -7.56
CA LYS A 51 -6.47 1.78 -7.66
C LYS A 51 -6.84 2.30 -6.29
N HIS A 52 -6.33 3.47 -5.92
CA HIS A 52 -6.81 4.21 -4.76
C HIS A 52 -8.30 4.54 -4.91
N LEU A 53 -9.04 4.38 -3.82
CA LEU A 53 -10.44 4.77 -3.73
C LEU A 53 -10.59 6.20 -3.21
N PRO A 54 -11.65 6.92 -3.60
CA PRO A 54 -11.93 8.27 -3.11
C PRO A 54 -12.50 8.24 -1.67
N THR A 55 -11.71 7.79 -0.69
CA THR A 55 -12.16 7.55 0.70
C THR A 55 -12.07 8.78 1.57
N SER A 56 -11.31 9.80 1.18
CA SER A 56 -11.15 11.09 1.86
C SER A 56 -10.95 12.23 0.86
N PRO A 57 -11.23 13.49 1.22
CA PRO A 57 -10.99 14.63 0.32
C PRO A 57 -9.55 14.74 -0.18
N ILE A 58 -8.55 14.39 0.64
CA ILE A 58 -7.15 14.35 0.21
C ILE A 58 -6.96 13.29 -0.87
N SER A 59 -7.45 12.06 -0.67
CA SER A 59 -7.35 11.01 -1.70
C SER A 59 -8.03 11.40 -3.02
N ILE A 60 -9.14 12.14 -2.97
CA ILE A 60 -9.83 12.63 -4.17
C ILE A 60 -8.94 13.60 -4.95
N VAL A 61 -8.32 14.57 -4.26
CA VAL A 61 -7.42 15.55 -4.89
C VAL A 61 -6.23 14.85 -5.55
N GLU A 62 -5.63 13.88 -4.86
CA GLU A 62 -4.51 13.09 -5.38
C GLU A 62 -4.91 12.29 -6.62
N ILE A 63 -6.03 11.56 -6.57
CA ILE A 63 -6.57 10.79 -7.70
C ILE A 63 -6.84 11.68 -8.92
N LEU A 64 -7.42 12.86 -8.71
CA LEU A 64 -7.66 13.84 -9.78
C LEU A 64 -6.36 14.42 -10.33
N GLY A 65 -5.30 14.51 -9.50
CA GLY A 65 -3.95 14.88 -9.89
C GLY A 65 -3.18 13.80 -10.67
N GLY A 66 -3.74 12.60 -10.85
CA GLY A 66 -3.09 11.49 -11.55
C GLY A 66 -2.52 10.41 -10.64
N ASN A 67 -2.48 10.66 -9.32
CA ASN A 67 -1.93 9.78 -8.30
C ASN A 67 -2.94 8.70 -7.93
N LYS A 68 -2.93 7.60 -8.68
CA LYS A 68 -4.06 6.65 -8.71
C LYS A 68 -3.74 5.26 -8.18
N TYR A 69 -2.47 4.89 -8.04
CA TYR A 69 -2.12 3.50 -7.78
C TYR A 69 -1.17 3.33 -6.60
N PHE A 70 -1.34 2.21 -5.90
CA PHE A 70 -0.43 1.72 -4.88
C PHE A 70 -0.20 0.23 -5.05
N VAL A 71 0.86 -0.26 -4.42
CA VAL A 71 1.25 -1.67 -4.47
C VAL A 71 1.14 -2.35 -3.12
N VAL A 72 0.77 -3.62 -3.13
CA VAL A 72 0.79 -4.52 -1.97
C VAL A 72 1.53 -5.79 -2.35
N LEU A 73 2.48 -6.20 -1.52
CA LEU A 73 3.29 -7.40 -1.69
C LEU A 73 2.69 -8.57 -0.91
N TYR A 74 2.64 -9.71 -1.58
CA TYR A 74 2.17 -10.99 -1.03
C TYR A 74 3.21 -12.08 -1.24
N ASN A 75 3.11 -13.14 -0.43
CA ASN A 75 3.75 -14.42 -0.75
C ASN A 75 2.84 -15.28 -1.64
N LYS A 76 3.40 -16.37 -2.19
CA LYS A 76 2.67 -17.35 -3.00
C LYS A 76 1.43 -18.01 -2.36
N LYS A 77 1.26 -17.89 -1.03
CA LYS A 77 0.07 -18.39 -0.32
C LYS A 77 -1.05 -17.35 -0.25
N GLY A 78 -0.80 -16.13 -0.73
CA GLY A 78 -1.72 -15.00 -0.65
C GLY A 78 -1.68 -14.25 0.69
N GLU A 79 -0.65 -14.47 1.51
CA GLU A 79 -0.46 -13.71 2.75
C GLU A 79 0.20 -12.38 2.42
N GLU A 80 -0.39 -11.28 2.88
CA GLU A 80 0.21 -9.95 2.74
C GLU A 80 1.47 -9.85 3.59
N LEU A 81 2.57 -9.45 2.96
CA LEU A 81 3.85 -9.25 3.62
C LEU A 81 4.11 -7.77 3.90
N TRP A 82 3.70 -6.91 2.98
CA TRP A 82 3.94 -5.47 3.07
C TRP A 82 3.03 -4.70 2.11
N ARG A 83 2.82 -3.41 2.39
CA ARG A 83 2.06 -2.49 1.53
C ARG A 83 2.75 -1.14 1.44
N CYS A 84 2.58 -0.48 0.30
CA CYS A 84 3.03 0.89 0.06
C CYS A 84 2.55 1.84 1.16
N SER A 85 3.38 2.83 1.48
CA SER A 85 3.03 3.87 2.46
C SER A 85 1.73 4.59 2.09
N TYR A 86 0.99 5.03 3.11
CA TYR A 86 -0.35 5.60 2.99
C TYR A 86 -0.47 6.88 2.15
N PHE A 87 0.67 7.54 1.87
CA PHE A 87 0.76 8.79 1.12
C PHE A 87 1.57 8.66 -0.17
N GLU A 88 1.99 7.44 -0.49
CA GLU A 88 2.88 7.19 -1.61
C GLU A 88 2.12 6.60 -2.79
N TYR A 89 2.47 7.08 -3.98
CA TYR A 89 1.77 6.78 -5.22
C TYR A 89 2.76 6.29 -6.27
N LEU A 90 2.41 5.20 -6.94
CA LEU A 90 3.26 4.63 -7.99
C LEU A 90 3.50 5.65 -9.11
N SER A 91 4.73 5.65 -9.63
CA SER A 91 5.05 6.42 -10.84
C SER A 91 4.33 5.82 -12.05
N GLU A 92 4.07 6.67 -13.04
CA GLU A 92 3.50 6.24 -14.32
C GLU A 92 4.37 5.15 -14.96
N ASP A 93 5.70 5.28 -14.86
CA ASP A 93 6.66 4.29 -15.34
C ASP A 93 6.51 2.94 -14.61
N THR A 94 6.38 2.90 -13.29
CA THR A 94 6.13 1.65 -12.56
C THR A 94 4.82 0.99 -12.98
N ILE A 95 3.79 1.78 -13.30
CA ILE A 95 2.49 1.25 -13.72
C ILE A 95 2.59 0.67 -15.14
N ILE A 96 3.25 1.38 -16.06
CA ILE A 96 3.35 0.99 -17.48
C ILE A 96 4.33 -0.16 -17.68
N TYR A 97 5.52 -0.06 -17.09
CA TYR A 97 6.62 -1.00 -17.29
C TYR A 97 6.69 -2.09 -16.22
N GLN A 98 5.85 -2.01 -15.18
CA GLN A 98 5.83 -2.98 -14.08
C GLN A 98 7.22 -3.16 -13.43
N GLU A 99 7.96 -2.06 -13.29
CA GLU A 99 9.30 -2.04 -12.69
C GLU A 99 9.23 -2.24 -11.16
N ILE A 100 8.96 -3.48 -10.79
CA ILE A 100 8.88 -3.97 -9.42
C ILE A 100 9.98 -5.00 -9.22
N PHE A 101 10.83 -4.74 -8.23
CA PHE A 101 11.92 -5.63 -7.86
C PHE A 101 11.50 -6.44 -6.64
N PHE A 102 11.49 -7.76 -6.78
CA PHE A 102 11.13 -8.68 -5.70
C PHE A 102 12.37 -9.11 -4.90
N PRO A 103 12.19 -9.45 -3.61
CA PRO A 103 13.21 -10.18 -2.87
C PRO A 103 13.52 -11.51 -3.56
N ASP A 104 14.80 -11.85 -3.65
CA ASP A 104 15.28 -13.06 -4.29
C ASP A 104 16.50 -13.62 -3.55
N LYS A 105 17.24 -14.54 -4.18
CA LYS A 105 18.45 -15.15 -3.58
C LYS A 105 19.63 -14.18 -3.47
N THR A 106 19.59 -13.05 -4.17
CA THR A 106 20.67 -12.07 -4.27
C THR A 106 20.40 -10.79 -3.49
N GLY A 107 19.14 -10.49 -3.18
CA GLY A 107 18.72 -9.33 -2.39
C GLY A 107 17.43 -9.57 -1.60
N ASN A 108 17.30 -8.94 -0.44
CA ASN A 108 16.13 -9.10 0.44
C ASN A 108 15.09 -7.97 0.30
N SER A 109 15.25 -7.09 -0.69
CA SER A 109 14.46 -5.87 -0.79
C SER A 109 13.35 -6.01 -1.80
N PHE A 110 12.16 -5.55 -1.43
CA PHE A 110 11.10 -5.24 -2.38
C PHE A 110 11.18 -3.75 -2.71
N LEU A 111 11.29 -3.38 -3.98
CA LEU A 111 11.47 -1.99 -4.42
C LEU A 111 10.63 -1.68 -5.65
N PHE A 112 10.19 -0.43 -5.78
CA PHE A 112 9.45 0.09 -6.93
C PHE A 112 9.60 1.60 -7.02
N PHE A 113 9.34 2.18 -8.20
CA PHE A 113 9.39 3.63 -8.38
C PHE A 113 8.06 4.29 -8.04
N THR A 114 8.15 5.45 -7.43
CA THR A 114 7.04 6.30 -7.02
C THR A 114 7.21 7.69 -7.60
N ASN A 115 6.19 8.53 -7.49
CA ASN A 115 6.30 9.93 -7.92
C ASN A 115 7.31 10.74 -7.09
N HIS A 116 7.80 10.21 -5.97
CA HIS A 116 8.77 10.85 -5.08
C HIS A 116 10.14 10.15 -5.02
N GLY A 117 10.37 9.12 -5.83
CA GLY A 117 11.64 8.40 -5.90
C GLY A 117 11.47 6.88 -5.91
N ILE A 118 12.16 6.21 -5.00
CA ILE A 118 12.08 4.75 -4.83
C ILE A 118 11.52 4.49 -3.44
N ASP A 119 10.50 3.64 -3.35
CA ASP A 119 9.94 3.15 -2.09
C ASP A 119 10.03 1.62 -2.03
N GLY A 120 9.87 1.07 -0.83
CA GLY A 120 9.93 -0.37 -0.63
C GLY A 120 10.26 -0.80 0.78
N GLN A 121 10.53 -2.09 0.92
CA GLN A 121 10.82 -2.73 2.19
C GLN A 121 12.07 -3.60 2.07
N ASP A 122 13.06 -3.35 2.92
CA ASP A 122 14.14 -4.29 3.16
C ASP A 122 13.69 -5.32 4.21
N PHE A 123 13.68 -6.58 3.81
CA PHE A 123 13.29 -7.68 4.66
C PHE A 123 14.44 -8.33 5.44
N SER A 124 15.67 -7.84 5.28
CA SER A 124 16.88 -8.35 5.94
C SER A 124 16.76 -8.42 7.47
N THR A 125 15.98 -7.53 8.08
CA THR A 125 15.75 -7.44 9.53
C THR A 125 14.38 -7.95 9.98
N THR A 126 13.43 -8.11 9.05
CA THR A 126 11.98 -8.25 9.38
C THR A 126 11.38 -9.60 8.96
N ILE A 127 12.05 -10.43 8.14
CA ILE A 127 11.64 -11.84 7.95
C ILE A 127 12.10 -12.68 9.15
N ARG A 128 11.39 -12.58 10.27
CA ARG A 128 11.45 -13.57 11.36
C ARG A 128 10.08 -13.99 11.89
N ASN A 129 9.03 -13.96 11.05
CA ASN A 129 7.82 -14.75 11.29
C ASN A 129 7.66 -15.93 10.32
N HIS A 130 8.49 -16.04 9.29
CA HIS A 130 8.65 -17.26 8.50
C HIS A 130 10.13 -17.60 8.44
N LYS A 131 10.54 -18.63 9.19
CA LYS A 131 11.93 -19.11 9.28
C LYS A 131 12.52 -19.31 7.87
N VAL A 132 13.62 -18.63 7.57
CA VAL A 132 14.56 -19.08 6.55
C VAL A 132 15.11 -20.42 7.04
N VAL A 133 14.73 -21.51 6.35
CA VAL A 133 15.45 -22.76 6.48
C VAL A 133 16.81 -22.52 5.84
N SER A 134 17.80 -22.20 6.66
CA SER A 134 19.20 -22.26 6.25
C SER A 134 19.46 -23.73 5.89
N ILE A 135 19.62 -23.98 4.59
CA ILE A 135 20.16 -25.23 4.10
C ILE A 135 21.64 -25.22 4.53
N LYS A 136 21.99 -26.16 5.40
CA LYS A 136 23.38 -26.44 5.80
C LYS A 136 24.14 -27.13 4.67
#